data_AF-A0AAD7NKE9-F1
#
_entry.id   AF-A0AAD7NKE9-F1
#
_cell.length_a   1.000
_cell.length_b   1.000
_cell.length_c   1.000
_cell.angle_alpha   90.00
_cell.angle_beta   90.00
_cell.angle_gamma   90.00
#
_symmetry.space_group_name_H-M   'P 1'
#
loop_
_entity.id
_entity.type
_entity.pdbx_description
1 polymer ?
#
loop_
_entity_poly.entity_id
_entity_poly.type
_entity_poly.pdbx_seq_one_letter_code
_entity_poly.pdbx_strand_id
1 'polypeptide(L)'
;MALPLYWPGRYFFYPIGNTSAVSLTRDLAPETDGKILLLGCGDPRNILYTIFSEPDHVERTLDFTCCDIDPAVLARNVILLTLVADHEISPATIWNIFYHMRLDEAALMVLVSHCRKLLSVMRLVFGGFSRGLK
;
A
#
# COMPACT_ATOMS: atom_id res chain seq x y z
N MET A 1 -17.66 17.06 -20.90
CA MET A 1 -17.77 18.08 -19.83
C MET A 1 -16.35 18.39 -19.36
N ALA A 2 -15.89 19.63 -19.49
CA ALA A 2 -14.57 20.01 -18.98
C ALA A 2 -14.67 20.21 -17.46
N LEU A 3 -13.93 19.42 -16.68
CA LEU A 3 -13.78 19.64 -15.26
C LEU A 3 -12.89 20.88 -15.05
N PRO A 4 -13.19 21.75 -14.07
CA PRO A 4 -12.30 22.86 -13.72
C PRO A 4 -10.90 22.34 -13.38
N LEU A 5 -9.86 23.02 -13.88
CA LEU A 5 -8.48 22.73 -13.50
C LEU A 5 -8.30 23.05 -12.01
N TYR A 6 -8.27 22.02 -11.18
CA TYR A 6 -7.93 22.15 -9.77
C TYR A 6 -6.42 22.04 -9.61
N TRP A 7 -5.75 23.20 -9.52
CA TRP A 7 -4.32 23.29 -9.22
C TRP A 7 -4.14 23.67 -7.75
N PRO A 8 -3.91 22.72 -6.83
CA PRO A 8 -3.63 23.05 -5.44
C PRO A 8 -2.33 23.85 -5.40
N GLY A 9 -2.41 25.13 -5.02
CA GLY A 9 -1.26 26.05 -5.02
C GLY A 9 -0.10 25.64 -4.10
N ARG A 10 -0.29 24.60 -3.28
CA ARG A 10 0.74 23.92 -2.50
C ARG A 10 0.51 22.42 -2.55
N TYR A 11 1.57 21.68 -2.84
CA TYR A 11 1.62 20.22 -2.76
C TYR A 11 2.27 19.83 -1.44
N PHE A 12 1.57 19.01 -0.65
CA PHE A 12 2.10 18.45 0.58
C PHE A 12 2.20 16.94 0.42
N PHE A 13 3.41 16.42 0.59
CA PHE A 13 3.67 14.98 0.50
C PHE A 13 3.80 14.39 1.90
N TYR A 14 2.87 13.50 2.27
CA TYR A 14 2.84 12.80 3.55
C TYR A 14 3.01 11.28 3.35
N PRO A 15 4.20 10.81 2.92
CA PRO A 15 4.43 9.38 2.65
C PRO A 15 4.52 8.52 3.91
N ILE A 16 4.68 9.16 5.06
CA ILE A 16 4.78 8.53 6.37
C ILE A 16 3.82 9.29 7.28
N GLY A 17 2.99 8.57 8.01
CA GLY A 17 2.01 9.17 8.89
C GLY A 17 2.65 9.83 10.09
N ASN A 18 2.07 10.95 10.50
CA ASN A 18 2.49 11.75 11.64
C ASN A 18 1.61 11.55 12.89
N THR A 19 0.64 10.64 12.83
CA THR A 19 -0.21 10.29 13.96
C THR A 19 0.10 8.87 14.46
N SER A 20 -0.44 8.47 15.60
CA SER A 20 -0.37 7.08 16.05
C SER A 20 -1.24 6.18 15.17
N ALA A 21 -0.82 4.93 14.98
CA ALA A 21 -1.67 3.94 14.29
C ALA A 21 -2.92 3.63 15.13
N VAL A 22 -4.04 3.37 14.46
CA VAL A 22 -5.33 3.03 15.08
C VAL A 22 -5.87 1.74 14.49
N SER A 23 -6.60 0.97 15.30
CA SER A 23 -7.29 -0.23 14.81
C SER A 23 -8.55 0.20 14.07
N LEU A 24 -8.63 -0.20 12.80
CA LEU A 24 -9.74 0.07 11.89
C LEU A 24 -10.95 -0.85 12.17
N THR A 25 -10.75 -1.88 13.00
CA THR A 25 -11.79 -2.84 13.39
C THR A 25 -12.25 -2.68 14.83
N ARG A 26 -11.80 -1.61 15.53
CA ARG A 26 -12.12 -1.38 16.95
C ARG A 26 -13.62 -1.31 17.28
N ASP A 27 -14.42 -0.89 16.31
CA ASP A 27 -15.88 -0.74 16.43
C ASP A 27 -16.63 -1.83 15.64
N LEU A 28 -15.92 -2.86 15.18
CA LEU A 28 -16.45 -3.99 14.44
C LEU A 28 -16.43 -5.25 15.31
N ALA A 29 -17.56 -5.94 15.40
CA ALA A 29 -17.63 -7.21 16.13
C ALA A 29 -16.61 -8.22 15.56
N PRO A 30 -15.94 -9.03 16.40
CA PRO A 30 -14.94 -9.99 15.95
C PRO A 30 -15.44 -10.97 14.88
N GLU A 31 -16.72 -11.35 14.94
CA GLU A 31 -17.33 -12.32 14.04
C GLU A 31 -17.75 -11.70 12.70
N THR A 32 -17.60 -10.39 12.54
CA THR A 32 -18.03 -9.67 11.33
C THR A 32 -16.83 -9.38 10.43
N ASP A 33 -16.94 -9.78 9.15
CA ASP A 33 -15.97 -9.43 8.12
C ASP A 33 -15.81 -7.90 7.99
N GLY A 34 -14.57 -7.44 7.89
CA GLY A 34 -14.24 -6.03 7.77
C GLY A 34 -14.06 -5.63 6.30
N LYS A 35 -15.00 -4.85 5.75
CA LYS A 35 -14.85 -4.18 4.45
C LYS A 35 -14.63 -2.69 4.66
N ILE A 36 -13.38 -2.26 4.58
CA ILE A 36 -12.94 -0.96 5.10
C ILE A 36 -12.47 -0.08 3.95
N LEU A 37 -13.15 1.05 3.74
CA LEU A 37 -12.75 2.10 2.80
C LEU A 37 -11.93 3.18 3.53
N LEU A 38 -10.69 3.39 3.09
CA LEU A 38 -9.78 4.40 3.62
C LEU A 38 -9.68 5.58 2.65
N LEU A 39 -10.30 6.71 2.99
CA LEU A 39 -10.22 7.96 2.22
C LEU A 39 -9.06 8.81 2.72
N GLY A 40 -8.07 9.07 1.86
CA GLY A 40 -6.78 9.61 2.30
C GLY A 40 -6.05 8.59 3.15
N CYS A 41 -5.83 7.40 2.59
CA CYS A 41 -5.29 6.26 3.34
C CYS A 41 -3.92 6.54 3.96
N GLY A 42 -3.14 7.46 3.37
CA GLY A 42 -1.78 7.71 3.82
C GLY A 42 -0.94 6.44 3.74
N ASP A 43 0.00 6.29 4.67
CA ASP A 43 0.79 5.08 4.81
C ASP A 43 -0.04 3.92 5.43
N PRO A 44 0.36 2.66 5.23
CA PRO A 44 -0.47 1.50 5.58
C PRO A 44 -0.36 1.14 7.08
N ARG A 45 0.14 2.04 7.94
CA ARG A 45 0.34 1.76 9.37
C ARG A 45 -0.93 1.36 10.09
N ASN A 46 -2.08 1.95 9.74
CA ASN A 46 -3.37 1.60 10.33
C ASN A 46 -3.79 0.19 9.90
N ILE A 47 -3.53 -0.19 8.66
CA ILE A 47 -3.80 -1.54 8.14
C ILE A 47 -2.94 -2.56 8.88
N LEU A 48 -1.62 -2.33 8.93
CA LEU A 48 -0.67 -3.23 9.61
C LEU A 48 -0.97 -3.35 11.11
N TYR A 49 -1.30 -2.24 11.78
CA TYR A 49 -1.68 -2.25 13.19
C TYR A 49 -3.00 -2.98 13.44
N THR A 50 -3.97 -2.81 12.54
CA THR A 50 -5.25 -3.54 12.60
C THR A 50 -5.00 -5.04 12.52
N ILE A 51 -4.27 -5.50 11.50
CA ILE A 51 -3.94 -6.92 11.30
C ILE A 51 -3.17 -7.48 12.52
N PHE A 52 -2.18 -6.74 13.02
CA PHE A 52 -1.41 -7.15 14.20
C PHE A 52 -2.27 -7.27 15.47
N SER A 53 -3.33 -6.47 15.58
CA SER A 53 -4.21 -6.44 16.75
C SER A 53 -5.40 -7.39 16.64
N GLU A 54 -5.51 -8.16 15.54
CA GLU A 54 -6.57 -9.14 15.38
C GLU A 54 -6.40 -10.28 16.40
N PRO A 55 -7.49 -10.73 17.06
CA PRO A 55 -7.40 -11.84 17.99
C PRO A 55 -7.11 -13.16 17.26
N ASP A 56 -6.20 -13.99 17.80
CA ASP A 56 -5.78 -15.27 17.19
C ASP A 56 -6.93 -16.26 16.93
N HIS A 57 -8.06 -16.11 17.63
CA HIS A 57 -9.22 -16.99 17.54
C HIS A 57 -10.29 -16.52 16.55
N VAL A 58 -10.02 -15.43 15.83
CA VAL A 58 -10.98 -14.79 14.92
C VAL A 58 -10.54 -15.02 13.48
N GLU A 59 -11.38 -15.70 12.70
CA GLU A 59 -11.16 -15.96 11.28
C GLU A 59 -11.94 -14.99 10.37
N ARG A 60 -12.05 -13.71 10.76
CA ARG A 60 -12.76 -12.73 9.92
C ARG A 60 -11.93 -12.33 8.71
N THR A 61 -12.59 -12.12 7.59
CA THR A 61 -11.95 -11.57 6.40
C THR A 61 -11.80 -10.05 6.53
N LEU A 62 -10.60 -9.54 6.26
CA LEU A 62 -10.35 -8.09 6.19
C LEU A 62 -10.04 -7.69 4.74
N ASP A 63 -10.88 -6.83 4.19
CA ASP A 63 -10.77 -6.24 2.86
C ASP A 63 -10.59 -4.72 3.01
N PHE A 64 -9.45 -4.22 2.54
CA PHE A 64 -9.09 -2.81 2.63
C PHE A 64 -9.08 -2.18 1.23
N THR A 65 -9.97 -1.23 1.01
CA THR A 65 -9.94 -0.37 -0.17
C THR A 65 -9.22 0.94 0.17
N CYS A 66 -8.03 1.14 -0.40
CA CYS A 66 -7.20 2.32 -0.15
C CYS A 66 -7.41 3.38 -1.23
N CYS A 67 -7.76 4.61 -0.83
CA CYS A 67 -7.86 5.75 -1.73
C CYS A 67 -6.98 6.89 -1.20
N ASP A 68 -6.17 7.48 -2.07
CA ASP A 68 -5.41 8.67 -1.75
C ASP A 68 -5.42 9.62 -2.96
N ILE A 69 -5.34 10.92 -2.68
CA ILE A 69 -5.21 11.93 -3.73
C ILE A 69 -3.81 11.90 -4.35
N ASP A 70 -2.82 11.44 -3.59
CA ASP A 70 -1.43 11.38 -4.03
C ASP A 70 -1.08 9.99 -4.60
N PRO A 71 -0.79 9.87 -5.90
CA PRO A 71 -0.42 8.60 -6.50
C PRO A 71 0.91 8.05 -5.95
N ALA A 72 1.81 8.90 -5.44
CA ALA A 72 3.07 8.46 -4.86
C ALA A 72 2.87 7.77 -3.51
N VAL A 73 1.83 8.14 -2.74
CA VAL A 73 1.42 7.43 -1.52
C VAL A 73 0.93 6.03 -1.86
N LEU A 74 0.03 5.91 -2.84
CA LEU A 74 -0.47 4.61 -3.30
C LEU A 74 0.66 3.72 -3.83
N ALA A 75 1.58 4.27 -4.62
CA ALA A 75 2.73 3.54 -5.14
C ALA A 75 3.64 3.00 -4.02
N ARG A 76 3.90 3.81 -2.98
CA ARG A 76 4.67 3.37 -1.80
C ARG A 76 3.97 2.23 -1.05
N ASN A 77 2.65 2.33 -0.88
CA ASN A 77 1.88 1.28 -0.21
C ASN A 77 1.91 -0.03 -1.01
N VAL A 78 1.75 0.05 -2.34
CA VAL A 78 1.86 -1.12 -3.22
C VAL A 78 3.24 -1.76 -3.07
N ILE A 79 4.33 -0.97 -3.10
CA ILE A 79 5.69 -1.50 -2.91
C ILE A 79 5.81 -2.22 -1.56
N LEU A 80 5.38 -1.60 -0.46
CA LEU A 80 5.48 -2.22 0.86
C LEU A 80 4.68 -3.52 0.96
N LEU A 81 3.38 -3.47 0.62
CA LEU A 81 2.49 -4.60 0.79
C LEU A 81 2.90 -5.77 -0.11
N THR A 82 3.40 -5.49 -1.32
CA THR A 82 3.88 -6.54 -2.22
C THR A 82 5.25 -7.08 -1.82
N LEU A 83 6.13 -6.28 -1.22
CA LEU A 83 7.38 -6.78 -0.61
C LEU A 83 7.08 -7.71 0.58
N VAL A 84 6.09 -7.38 1.41
CA VAL A 84 5.65 -8.23 2.52
C VAL A 84 5.04 -9.55 2.01
N ALA A 85 4.27 -9.49 0.93
CA ALA A 85 3.71 -10.68 0.28
C ALA A 85 4.79 -11.53 -0.43
N ASP A 86 5.91 -10.93 -0.82
CA ASP A 86 7.04 -11.60 -1.45
C ASP A 86 7.99 -12.19 -0.40
N HIS A 87 7.51 -13.18 0.38
CA HIS A 87 8.10 -13.81 1.58
C HIS A 87 9.62 -14.18 1.55
N GLU A 88 10.31 -13.92 0.45
CA GLU A 88 11.74 -14.01 0.24
C GLU A 88 12.53 -12.79 0.79
N ILE A 89 11.87 -11.65 1.02
CA ILE A 89 12.55 -10.41 1.45
C ILE A 89 12.54 -10.27 2.97
N SER A 90 13.72 -10.00 3.56
CA SER A 90 13.85 -9.85 5.02
C SER A 90 13.09 -8.61 5.54
N PRO A 91 12.46 -8.67 6.72
CA PRO A 91 11.78 -7.50 7.32
C PRO A 91 12.70 -6.28 7.50
N ALA A 92 13.98 -6.50 7.78
CA ALA A 92 14.97 -5.43 7.90
C ALA A 92 15.20 -4.71 6.56
N THR A 93 15.28 -5.46 5.46
CA THR A 93 15.39 -4.88 4.11
C THR A 93 14.13 -4.11 3.75
N ILE A 94 12.95 -4.65 4.05
CA ILE A 94 11.65 -3.98 3.81
C ILE A 94 11.59 -2.66 4.59
N TRP A 95 12.00 -2.68 5.86
CA TRP A 95 12.09 -1.48 6.69
C TRP A 95 13.02 -0.42 6.08
N ASN A 96 14.23 -0.83 5.67
CA ASN A 96 15.20 0.06 5.04
C ASN A 96 14.63 0.69 3.75
N ILE A 97 13.88 -0.06 2.95
CA ILE A 97 13.25 0.44 1.73
C ILE A 97 12.15 1.46 2.03
N PHE A 98 11.30 1.18 3.02
CA PHE A 98 10.10 1.98 3.25
C PHE A 98 10.37 3.24 4.09
N TYR A 99 11.19 3.14 5.14
CA TYR A 99 11.35 4.19 6.14
C TYR A 99 12.66 4.98 6.05
N HIS A 100 13.74 4.46 5.45
CA HIS A 100 14.99 5.22 5.38
C HIS A 100 14.95 6.28 4.28
N MET A 101 15.39 7.50 4.63
CA MET A 101 15.52 8.60 3.66
C MET A 101 16.59 8.33 2.60
N ARG A 102 17.56 7.47 2.90
CA ARG A 102 18.63 7.05 1.99
C ARG A 102 18.70 5.54 1.94
N LEU A 103 18.60 5.00 0.74
CA LEU A 103 18.77 3.57 0.49
C LEU A 103 20.26 3.24 0.44
N ASP A 104 20.64 2.17 1.13
CA ASP A 104 21.91 1.51 0.86
C ASP A 104 21.82 0.73 -0.47
N GLU A 105 22.97 0.31 -0.99
CA GLU A 105 23.05 -0.38 -2.28
C GLU A 105 22.22 -1.68 -2.29
N ALA A 106 22.20 -2.41 -1.17
CA ALA A 106 21.49 -3.67 -1.06
C ALA A 106 19.96 -3.46 -1.13
N ALA A 107 19.43 -2.50 -0.38
CA ALA A 107 18.04 -2.10 -0.39
C ALA A 107 17.62 -1.55 -1.77
N LEU A 108 18.47 -0.76 -2.41
CA LEU A 108 18.23 -0.25 -3.77
C LEU A 108 18.14 -1.38 -4.79
N MET A 109 19.07 -2.34 -4.77
CA MET A 109 19.03 -3.49 -5.67
C MET A 109 17.75 -4.31 -5.49
N VAL A 110 17.35 -4.57 -4.24
CA VAL A 110 16.10 -5.28 -3.94
C VAL A 110 14.89 -4.49 -4.45
N LEU A 111 14.81 -3.18 -4.20
CA LEU A 111 13.72 -2.34 -4.68
C LEU A 111 13.62 -2.35 -6.21
N VAL A 112 14.73 -2.20 -6.92
CA VAL A 112 14.76 -2.24 -8.39
C VAL A 112 14.32 -3.60 -8.93
N SER A 113 14.80 -4.69 -8.32
CA SER A 113 14.40 -6.05 -8.69
C SER A 113 12.89 -6.25 -8.50
N HIS A 114 12.38 -5.83 -7.33
CA HIS A 114 10.96 -5.93 -7.00
C HIS A 114 10.07 -5.14 -7.95
N CYS A 115 10.44 -3.89 -8.26
CA CYS A 115 9.72 -3.08 -9.24
C CYS A 115 9.69 -3.72 -10.64
N ARG A 116 10.78 -4.38 -11.07
CA ARG A 116 10.80 -5.13 -12.34
C ARG A 116 9.84 -6.32 -12.31
N LYS A 117 9.76 -7.04 -11.20
CA LYS A 117 8.80 -8.14 -10.98
C LYS A 117 7.35 -7.63 -11.02
N LEU A 118 7.06 -6.52 -10.36
CA LEU A 118 5.71 -5.91 -10.42
C LEU A 118 5.34 -5.49 -11.84
N LEU A 119 6.26 -4.87 -12.58
CA LEU A 119 6.03 -4.49 -13.98
C LEU A 119 5.79 -5.71 -14.89
N SER A 120 6.46 -6.84 -14.66
CA SER A 120 6.23 -8.05 -15.45
C SER A 120 4.84 -8.64 -15.17
N VAL A 121 4.43 -8.73 -13.90
CA VAL A 121 3.09 -9.20 -13.51
C VAL A 121 2.01 -8.27 -14.06
N MET A 122 2.19 -6.95 -13.95
CA MET A 122 1.26 -5.96 -14.50
C MET A 122 1.10 -6.13 -16.01
N ARG A 123 2.20 -6.36 -16.74
CA ARG A 123 2.15 -6.62 -18.19
C ARG A 123 1.44 -7.92 -18.52
N LEU A 124 1.53 -8.95 -17.69
CA LEU A 124 0.78 -10.20 -17.90
C LEU A 124 -0.73 -9.97 -17.72
N VAL A 125 -1.12 -9.25 -16.66
CA VAL A 125 -2.52 -8.97 -16.35
C VAL A 125 -3.16 -8.04 -17.39
N PHE A 126 -2.48 -6.96 -17.78
CA PHE A 126 -3.03 -5.95 -18.70
C PHE A 126 -2.60 -6.13 -20.16
N GLY A 127 -1.59 -6.94 -20.45
CA GLY A 127 -1.12 -7.20 -21.82
C GLY A 127 -2.10 -8.02 -22.66
N GLY A 128 -3.09 -8.67 -22.03
CA GLY A 128 -4.25 -9.24 -22.73
C GLY A 128 -5.23 -8.17 -23.24
N PHE A 129 -5.24 -6.97 -22.65
CA PHE A 129 -6.18 -5.90 -22.97
C PHE A 129 -5.82 -5.14 -24.26
N SER A 130 -4.54 -5.11 -24.65
CA SER A 130 -4.09 -4.45 -25.88
C SER A 130 -4.42 -5.20 -27.16
N ARG A 131 -4.90 -6.46 -27.08
CA ARG A 131 -5.37 -7.21 -28.26
C ARG A 131 -6.84 -6.97 -28.61
N GLY A 132 -7.56 -6.17 -27.84
CA GLY A 132 -9.00 -5.89 -28.01
C GLY A 132 -9.36 -4.55 -28.66
N LEU A 133 -8.39 -3.69 -28.98
CA LEU A 133 -8.63 -2.50 -29.81
C LEU A 133 -7.97 -2.71 -31.19
N LYS A 134 -8.73 -3.32 -32.10
CA LYS A 134 -8.62 -3.12 -33.54
C LYS A 134 -9.98 -2.72 -34.07
#